data_AF-G0VKL0-F1
#
_entry.id   AF-G0VKL0-F1
#
_cell.length_a   1.000
_cell.length_b   1.000
_cell.length_c   1.000
_cell.angle_alpha   90.00
_cell.angle_beta   90.00
_cell.angle_gamma   90.00
#
_symmetry.space_group_name_H-M   'P 1'
#
loop_
_entity.id
_entity.type
_entity.pdbx_description
1 polymer ?
#
loop_
_entity_poly.entity_id
_entity_poly.type
_entity_poly.pdbx_seq_one_letter_code
_entity_poly.pdbx_strand_id
1 'polypeptide(L)'
;MINKGYDMPREKYQLVQCLRIHSPASFFDDLGLKSPQCTLYVMVKDIENLLPGGSSSPTLSYIDTIDEFKFYTITEPDTFHFAEDNVLATVSYKPISESGDCYEATSFTAFAKRCGINIFNASLKHSKDGHLNCNRLIVHVIVEHDLVPYYQDKLHFEEVERGLIKRKDLQSLGFQEGFVAARDFHVSTMERLL
;
A
#
# COMPACT_ATOMS: atom_id res chain seq x y z
N MET A 1 -0.56 -4.17 14.87
CA MET A 1 -1.69 -3.26 14.58
C MET A 1 -1.90 -3.09 13.09
N ILE A 2 -0.89 -2.63 12.35
CA ILE A 2 -0.95 -2.46 10.88
C ILE A 2 -1.27 -3.77 10.13
N ASN A 3 -0.91 -4.91 10.71
CA ASN A 3 -1.25 -6.22 10.14
C ASN A 3 -2.75 -6.58 10.18
N LYS A 4 -3.62 -5.92 10.96
CA LYS A 4 -5.02 -6.37 11.09
C LYS A 4 -5.80 -6.35 9.76
N GLY A 5 -5.54 -5.35 8.91
CA GLY A 5 -6.11 -5.31 7.55
C GLY A 5 -5.63 -6.48 6.67
N TYR A 6 -4.44 -7.00 6.96
CA TYR A 6 -3.88 -8.18 6.32
C TYR A 6 -4.26 -9.49 7.02
N ASP A 7 -4.58 -9.47 8.33
CA ASP A 7 -4.91 -10.64 9.13
C ASP A 7 -6.19 -11.30 8.65
N MET A 8 -7.21 -10.52 8.26
CA MET A 8 -8.46 -11.09 7.75
C MET A 8 -8.24 -11.90 6.46
N PRO A 9 -7.57 -11.39 5.41
CA PRO A 9 -7.13 -12.23 4.28
C PRO A 9 -6.21 -13.39 4.71
N ARG A 10 -5.27 -13.15 5.63
CA ARG A 10 -4.32 -14.16 6.11
C ARG A 10 -5.03 -15.36 6.73
N GLU A 11 -6.01 -15.11 7.60
CA GLU A 11 -6.83 -16.13 8.25
C GLU A 11 -7.77 -16.82 7.27
N LYS A 12 -8.39 -16.06 6.35
CA LYS A 12 -9.33 -16.58 5.35
C LYS A 12 -8.65 -17.53 4.35
N TYR A 13 -7.51 -17.13 3.81
CA TYR A 13 -6.85 -17.86 2.72
C TYR A 13 -5.74 -18.79 3.20
N GLN A 14 -5.18 -18.54 4.39
CA GLN A 14 -4.07 -19.28 5.00
C GLN A 14 -2.85 -19.46 4.07
N LEU A 15 -2.69 -18.54 3.11
CA LEU A 15 -1.64 -18.61 2.11
C LEU A 15 -0.36 -17.97 2.61
N VAL A 16 -0.40 -16.71 3.02
CA VAL A 16 0.73 -16.02 3.65
C VAL A 16 0.72 -16.36 5.14
N GLN A 17 1.83 -16.80 5.71
CA GLN A 17 1.90 -17.27 7.10
C GLN A 17 2.65 -16.29 8.02
N CYS A 18 3.42 -15.38 7.45
CA CYS A 18 4.12 -14.34 8.19
C CYS A 18 3.26 -13.09 8.37
N LEU A 19 3.70 -12.20 9.26
CA LEU A 19 3.21 -10.82 9.29
C LEU A 19 3.76 -10.06 8.07
N ARG A 20 2.99 -9.12 7.53
CA ARG A 20 3.48 -8.26 6.45
C ARG A 20 4.42 -7.19 6.99
N ILE A 21 4.08 -6.63 8.14
CA ILE A 21 4.87 -5.62 8.85
C ILE A 21 5.30 -6.22 10.20
N HIS A 22 6.59 -6.35 10.42
CA HIS A 22 7.15 -7.03 11.59
C HIS A 22 7.06 -6.16 12.84
N SER A 23 7.28 -4.85 12.71
CA SER A 23 7.25 -3.89 13.82
C SER A 23 6.94 -2.48 13.32
N PRO A 24 6.53 -1.54 14.22
CA PRO A 24 6.42 -0.12 13.85
C PRO A 24 7.73 0.47 13.34
N ALA A 25 8.87 0.06 13.91
CA ALA A 25 10.20 0.53 13.52
C ALA A 25 10.61 0.07 12.10
N SER A 26 10.14 -1.10 11.67
CA SER A 26 10.41 -1.66 10.34
C SER A 26 9.34 -1.30 9.30
N PHE A 27 8.35 -0.47 9.63
CA PHE A 27 7.18 -0.24 8.79
C PHE A 27 7.51 0.23 7.37
N PHE A 28 8.37 1.24 7.22
CA PHE A 28 8.76 1.74 5.90
C PHE A 28 9.61 0.72 5.13
N ASP A 29 10.49 0.01 5.83
CA ASP A 29 11.35 -1.02 5.24
C ASP A 29 10.55 -2.23 4.76
N ASP A 30 9.61 -2.73 5.57
CA ASP A 30 8.70 -3.84 5.26
C ASP A 30 7.78 -3.50 4.08
N LEU A 31 7.47 -2.22 3.87
CA LEU A 31 6.73 -1.74 2.69
C LEU A 31 7.63 -1.46 1.47
N GLY A 32 8.95 -1.54 1.62
CA GLY A 32 9.92 -1.24 0.57
C GLY A 32 10.03 0.24 0.24
N LEU A 33 9.67 1.15 1.15
CA LEU A 33 9.63 2.59 0.95
C LEU A 33 10.99 3.25 1.25
N LYS A 34 12.01 2.87 0.47
CA LYS A 34 13.41 3.26 0.70
C LYS A 34 13.89 4.45 -0.14
N SER A 35 13.24 4.73 -1.26
CA SER A 35 13.59 5.84 -2.15
C SER A 35 12.98 7.15 -1.64
N PRO A 36 13.64 8.31 -1.77
CA PRO A 36 13.03 9.60 -1.49
C PRO A 36 11.86 9.95 -2.44
N GLN A 37 11.72 9.21 -3.55
CA GLN A 37 10.57 9.31 -4.45
C GLN A 37 9.39 8.44 -3.99
N CYS A 38 9.56 7.64 -2.93
CA CYS A 38 8.45 6.90 -2.35
C CYS A 38 7.48 7.86 -1.66
N THR A 39 6.19 7.58 -1.78
CA THR A 39 5.17 8.36 -1.11
C THR A 39 4.18 7.42 -0.44
N LEU A 40 3.90 7.64 0.83
CA LEU A 40 2.83 6.96 1.56
C LEU A 40 1.67 7.93 1.76
N TYR A 41 0.50 7.53 1.28
CA TYR A 41 -0.74 8.23 1.55
C TYR A 41 -1.52 7.51 2.64
N VAL A 42 -2.10 8.29 3.54
CA VAL A 42 -2.90 7.78 4.66
C VAL A 42 -4.17 8.60 4.82
N MET A 43 -5.28 7.90 5.04
CA MET A 43 -6.56 8.51 5.38
C MET A 43 -6.90 8.20 6.84
N VAL A 44 -7.15 9.23 7.64
CA VAL A 44 -7.37 9.12 9.10
C VAL A 44 -8.64 9.82 9.55
N LYS A 45 -9.22 9.35 10.67
CA LYS A 45 -10.33 10.05 11.35
C LYS A 45 -9.85 11.31 12.05
N ASP A 46 -8.75 11.21 12.77
CA ASP A 46 -8.20 12.27 13.60
C ASP A 46 -6.66 12.28 13.56
N ILE A 47 -6.10 13.46 13.32
CA ILE A 47 -4.67 13.66 13.21
C ILE A 47 -3.96 13.63 14.57
N GLU A 48 -4.65 14.04 15.64
CA GLU A 48 -4.07 14.08 16.98
C GLU A 48 -3.71 12.69 17.49
N ASN A 49 -4.44 11.66 17.03
CA ASN A 49 -4.17 10.27 17.33
C ASN A 49 -3.00 9.68 16.53
N LEU A 50 -2.59 10.32 15.43
CA LEU A 50 -1.44 9.94 14.63
C LEU A 50 -0.13 10.55 15.16
N LEU A 51 -0.22 11.78 15.69
CA LEU A 51 0.89 12.56 16.25
C LEU A 51 0.60 12.88 17.73
N PRO A 52 0.87 11.94 18.66
CA PRO A 52 0.55 12.12 20.07
C PRO A 52 1.25 13.37 20.63
N GLY A 53 0.47 14.22 21.30
CA GLY A 53 0.93 15.49 21.89
C GLY A 53 0.73 16.73 21.02
N GLY A 54 0.00 16.63 19.90
CA GLY A 54 -0.29 17.78 19.02
C GLY A 54 0.94 18.32 18.28
N SER A 55 2.03 17.55 18.29
CA SER A 55 3.27 17.89 17.60
C SER A 55 3.03 17.90 16.09
N SER A 56 3.47 18.95 15.39
CA SER A 56 3.57 18.92 13.93
C SER A 56 4.74 18.02 13.52
N SER A 57 4.52 17.08 12.60
CA SER A 57 5.62 16.36 11.94
C SER A 57 5.94 17.05 10.60
N PRO A 58 7.21 17.38 10.33
CA PRO A 58 7.60 17.97 9.04
C PRO A 58 7.44 16.99 7.87
N THR A 59 7.37 15.69 8.14
CA THR A 59 7.26 14.64 7.13
C THR A 59 5.81 14.34 6.74
N LEU A 60 4.85 14.83 7.52
CA LEU A 60 3.42 14.65 7.31
C LEU A 60 2.78 15.92 6.74
N SER A 61 2.25 15.83 5.53
CA SER A 61 1.61 16.95 4.85
C SER A 61 0.12 16.68 4.64
N TYR A 62 -0.72 17.62 5.09
CA TYR A 62 -2.15 17.61 4.79
C TYR A 62 -2.36 17.88 3.30
N ILE A 63 -3.22 17.07 2.66
CA ILE A 63 -3.56 17.23 1.26
C ILE A 63 -4.99 17.75 1.12
N ASP A 64 -5.96 16.99 1.62
CA ASP A 64 -7.39 17.29 1.44
C ASP A 64 -8.24 16.58 2.50
N THR A 65 -9.55 16.79 2.42
CA THR A 65 -10.57 16.03 3.15
C THR A 65 -11.39 15.23 2.15
N ILE A 66 -11.50 13.92 2.38
CA ILE A 66 -12.32 13.01 1.57
C ILE A 66 -13.51 12.58 2.42
N ASP A 67 -14.72 12.99 2.00
CA ASP A 67 -15.93 12.92 2.81
C ASP A 67 -15.72 13.68 4.15
N GLU A 68 -15.71 12.99 5.30
CA GLU A 68 -15.39 13.56 6.61
C GLU A 68 -13.96 13.27 7.10
N PHE A 69 -13.13 12.60 6.30
CA PHE A 69 -11.83 12.08 6.74
C PHE A 69 -10.66 12.86 6.17
N LYS A 70 -9.62 13.04 6.99
CA LYS A 70 -8.44 13.80 6.61
C LYS A 70 -7.47 12.92 5.82
N PHE A 71 -6.94 13.46 4.74
CA PHE A 71 -6.04 12.79 3.81
C PHE A 71 -4.66 13.44 3.84
N TYR A 72 -3.64 12.62 4.07
CA TYR A 72 -2.26 13.07 4.25
C TYR A 72 -1.30 12.29 3.37
N THR A 73 -0.13 12.88 3.15
CA THR A 73 1.05 12.21 2.60
C THR A 73 2.20 12.21 3.61
N ILE A 74 3.01 11.15 3.54
CA ILE A 74 4.24 10.95 4.27
C ILE A 74 5.33 10.58 3.26
N THR A 75 6.38 11.40 3.18
CA THR A 75 7.48 11.24 2.22
C THR A 75 8.77 10.72 2.85
N GLU A 76 8.88 10.78 4.17
CA GLU A 76 10.06 10.32 4.90
C GLU A 76 9.64 9.48 6.13
N PRO A 77 10.46 8.49 6.54
CA PRO A 77 10.22 7.75 7.75
C PRO A 77 10.20 8.66 8.99
N ASP A 78 9.17 8.52 9.82
CA ASP A 78 9.04 9.23 11.10
C ASP A 78 8.29 8.34 12.11
N THR A 79 8.27 8.76 13.37
CA THR A 79 7.57 8.04 14.44
C THR A 79 6.09 8.41 14.43
N PHE A 80 5.27 7.52 13.87
CA PHE A 80 3.82 7.67 13.85
C PHE A 80 3.13 6.68 14.80
N HIS A 81 2.04 7.14 15.42
CA HIS A 81 1.18 6.27 16.22
C HIS A 81 -0.08 5.90 15.44
N PHE A 82 -0.09 4.75 14.78
CA PHE A 82 -1.23 4.30 13.98
C PHE A 82 -2.27 3.57 14.84
N ALA A 83 -3.13 4.29 15.56
CA ALA A 83 -4.21 3.69 16.36
C ALA A 83 -5.24 2.91 15.49
N GLU A 84 -5.77 1.79 16.02
CA GLU A 84 -6.56 0.78 15.27
C GLU A 84 -7.81 1.31 14.59
N ASP A 85 -8.47 2.25 15.23
CA ASP A 85 -9.72 2.83 14.76
C ASP A 85 -9.52 4.16 14.04
N ASN A 86 -8.28 4.66 13.99
CA ASN A 86 -7.98 5.96 13.41
C ASN A 86 -7.60 5.88 11.92
N VAL A 87 -6.82 4.87 11.52
CA VAL A 87 -6.39 4.69 10.13
C VAL A 87 -7.47 3.96 9.33
N LEU A 88 -7.92 4.59 8.24
CA LEU A 88 -9.05 4.09 7.44
C LEU A 88 -8.59 3.41 6.15
N ALA A 89 -7.52 3.92 5.55
CA ALA A 89 -6.87 3.32 4.41
C ALA A 89 -5.44 3.84 4.23
N THR A 90 -4.64 3.06 3.52
CA THR A 90 -3.28 3.41 3.10
C THR A 90 -3.07 3.05 1.63
N VAL A 91 -2.22 3.80 0.94
CA VAL A 91 -1.66 3.44 -0.36
C VAL A 91 -0.28 4.08 -0.47
N SER A 92 0.68 3.35 -1.00
CA SER A 92 2.01 3.88 -1.28
C SER A 92 2.37 3.72 -2.74
N TYR A 93 3.23 4.61 -3.22
CA TYR A 93 3.80 4.52 -4.55
C TYR A 93 5.31 4.44 -4.43
N LYS A 94 5.91 3.45 -5.09
CA LYS A 94 7.36 3.23 -5.15
C LYS A 94 7.81 3.26 -6.61
N PRO A 95 8.83 4.02 -6.98
CA PRO A 95 9.30 4.05 -8.36
C PRO A 95 9.82 2.67 -8.77
N ILE A 96 9.45 2.23 -9.99
CA ILE A 96 10.01 1.03 -10.62
C ILE A 96 11.13 1.41 -11.60
N SER A 97 10.99 2.57 -12.25
CA SER A 97 11.96 3.11 -13.21
C SER A 97 12.71 4.32 -12.64
N GLU A 98 13.96 4.49 -13.04
CA GLU A 98 14.76 5.67 -12.69
C GLU A 98 14.18 6.96 -13.31
N SER A 99 13.47 6.85 -14.43
CA SER A 99 12.75 7.94 -15.08
C SER A 99 11.58 8.48 -14.23
N GLY A 100 11.14 7.73 -13.23
CA GLY A 100 10.02 8.13 -12.37
C GLY A 100 8.70 8.25 -13.11
N ASP A 101 8.56 7.57 -14.26
CA ASP A 101 7.33 7.52 -15.07
C ASP A 101 6.43 6.34 -14.71
N CYS A 102 6.98 5.36 -13.99
CA CYS A 102 6.30 4.13 -13.62
C CYS A 102 6.46 3.86 -12.12
N TYR A 103 5.33 3.66 -11.43
CA TYR A 103 5.31 3.37 -10.00
C TYR A 103 4.58 2.06 -9.69
N GLU A 104 5.07 1.34 -8.69
CA GLU A 104 4.33 0.28 -8.04
C GLU A 104 3.39 0.89 -7.00
N ALA A 105 2.09 0.63 -7.11
CA ALA A 105 1.17 0.87 -6.02
C ALA A 105 1.27 -0.29 -5.00
N THR A 106 1.86 0.00 -3.85
CA THR A 106 2.05 -0.93 -2.73
C THR A 106 1.30 -0.44 -1.49
N SER A 107 1.37 -1.20 -0.40
CA SER A 107 0.71 -0.93 0.89
C SER A 107 -0.80 -0.63 0.82
N PHE A 108 -1.44 -0.96 -0.30
CA PHE A 108 -2.84 -0.64 -0.57
C PHE A 108 -3.76 -1.47 0.34
N THR A 109 -4.29 -0.81 1.37
CA THR A 109 -5.07 -1.45 2.44
C THR A 109 -6.26 -0.58 2.79
N ALA A 110 -7.45 -1.19 2.92
CA ALA A 110 -8.65 -0.51 3.40
C ALA A 110 -9.12 -1.16 4.71
N PHE A 111 -9.20 -0.37 5.77
CA PHE A 111 -9.69 -0.79 7.09
C PHE A 111 -11.16 -0.43 7.28
N ALA A 112 -11.69 0.48 6.46
CA ALA A 112 -13.10 0.87 6.45
C ALA A 112 -13.72 0.76 5.05
N LYS A 113 -15.05 0.59 5.02
CA LYS A 113 -15.81 0.43 3.78
C LYS A 113 -15.62 1.64 2.87
N ARG A 114 -15.48 1.41 1.55
CA ARG A 114 -15.25 2.42 0.48
C ARG A 114 -13.94 3.21 0.57
N CYS A 115 -13.24 3.18 1.71
CA CYS A 115 -12.03 3.94 1.94
C CYS A 115 -10.87 3.58 0.99
N GLY A 116 -10.81 2.33 0.53
CA GLY A 116 -9.82 1.91 -0.47
C GLY A 116 -9.97 2.61 -1.83
N ILE A 117 -11.20 2.74 -2.35
CA ILE A 117 -11.44 3.43 -3.63
C ILE A 117 -11.22 4.93 -3.44
N ASN A 118 -11.69 5.49 -2.32
CA ASN A 118 -11.56 6.90 -1.99
C ASN A 118 -10.09 7.33 -1.92
N ILE A 119 -9.27 6.63 -1.14
CA ILE A 119 -7.86 6.99 -0.99
C ILE A 119 -7.11 6.84 -2.32
N PHE A 120 -7.39 5.79 -3.08
CA PHE A 120 -6.71 5.55 -4.36
C PHE A 120 -7.01 6.66 -5.37
N ASN A 121 -8.27 7.06 -5.51
CA ASN A 121 -8.64 8.14 -6.43
C ASN A 121 -8.08 9.50 -5.99
N ALA A 122 -8.08 9.79 -4.69
CA ALA A 122 -7.52 11.02 -4.16
C ALA A 122 -5.99 11.08 -4.32
N SER A 123 -5.29 9.97 -4.06
CA SER A 123 -3.85 9.90 -4.25
C SER A 123 -3.46 9.99 -5.73
N LEU A 124 -4.24 9.42 -6.65
CA LEU A 124 -4.03 9.62 -8.09
C LEU A 124 -4.19 11.08 -8.50
N LYS A 125 -5.24 11.76 -8.01
CA LYS A 125 -5.46 13.18 -8.30
C LYS A 125 -4.28 14.02 -7.81
N HIS A 126 -3.89 13.85 -6.55
CA HIS A 126 -2.73 14.53 -5.98
C HIS A 126 -1.45 14.24 -6.75
N SER A 127 -1.24 12.99 -7.16
CA SER A 127 -0.06 12.60 -7.95
C SER A 127 0.01 13.36 -9.28
N LYS A 128 -1.13 13.53 -9.97
CA LYS A 128 -1.24 14.26 -11.25
C LYS A 128 -1.04 15.76 -11.12
N ASP A 129 -1.31 16.34 -9.96
CA ASP A 129 -1.17 17.78 -9.70
C ASP A 129 0.31 18.22 -9.53
N GLY A 130 1.25 17.45 -10.09
CA GLY A 130 2.69 17.76 -10.14
C GLY A 130 3.54 17.06 -9.09
N HIS A 131 2.95 16.18 -8.27
CA HIS A 131 3.66 15.52 -7.18
C HIS A 131 4.40 14.24 -7.61
N LEU A 132 3.87 13.50 -8.58
CA LEU A 132 4.55 12.37 -9.20
C LEU A 132 4.44 12.50 -10.72
N ASN A 133 5.56 12.37 -11.44
CA ASN A 133 5.57 12.30 -12.91
C ASN A 133 5.10 10.92 -13.41
N CYS A 134 4.01 10.37 -12.85
CA CYS A 134 3.59 9.00 -13.06
C CYS A 134 2.60 8.90 -14.23
N ASN A 135 2.97 8.14 -15.27
CA ASN A 135 2.10 7.83 -16.41
C ASN A 135 1.57 6.39 -16.35
N ARG A 136 2.20 5.53 -15.55
CA ARG A 136 1.85 4.12 -15.42
C ARG A 136 1.98 3.64 -13.98
N LEU A 137 0.96 2.89 -13.55
CA LEU A 137 0.98 2.15 -12.30
C LEU A 137 1.06 0.66 -12.54
N ILE A 138 1.79 -0.03 -11.67
CA ILE A 138 1.87 -1.49 -11.60
C ILE A 138 1.39 -1.94 -10.21
N VAL A 139 0.69 -3.06 -10.17
CA VAL A 139 0.40 -3.79 -8.93
C VAL A 139 0.72 -5.26 -9.10
N HIS A 140 1.20 -5.88 -8.03
CA HIS A 140 1.37 -7.33 -7.93
C HIS A 140 0.32 -7.88 -6.97
N VAL A 141 -0.58 -8.71 -7.50
CA VAL A 141 -1.75 -9.22 -6.76
C VAL A 141 -1.64 -10.73 -6.64
N ILE A 142 -1.68 -11.25 -5.40
CA ILE A 142 -1.81 -12.68 -5.14
C ILE A 142 -3.21 -13.11 -5.60
N VAL A 143 -3.28 -13.97 -6.62
CA VAL A 143 -4.54 -14.34 -7.29
C VAL A 143 -5.48 -15.06 -6.33
N GLU A 144 -4.94 -15.93 -5.47
CA GLU A 144 -5.69 -16.72 -4.50
C GLU A 144 -6.36 -15.87 -3.41
N HIS A 145 -6.02 -14.57 -3.30
CA HIS A 145 -6.73 -13.64 -2.41
C HIS A 145 -8.01 -13.08 -3.02
N ASP A 146 -8.33 -13.44 -4.27
CA ASP A 146 -9.55 -13.06 -4.97
C ASP A 146 -9.72 -11.54 -5.10
N LEU A 147 -8.59 -10.85 -5.25
CA LEU A 147 -8.53 -9.39 -5.37
C LEU A 147 -8.40 -8.92 -6.83
N VAL A 148 -8.03 -9.79 -7.77
CA VAL A 148 -7.87 -9.42 -9.19
C VAL A 148 -9.13 -8.72 -9.74
N PRO A 149 -10.36 -9.26 -9.55
CA PRO A 149 -11.57 -8.57 -10.02
C PRO A 149 -11.78 -7.20 -9.38
N TYR A 150 -11.39 -7.02 -8.10
CA TYR A 150 -11.46 -5.72 -7.46
C TYR A 150 -10.55 -4.69 -8.14
N TYR A 151 -9.31 -5.06 -8.46
CA TYR A 151 -8.37 -4.18 -9.16
C TYR A 151 -8.85 -3.86 -10.59
N GLN A 152 -9.45 -4.83 -11.30
CA GLN A 152 -10.02 -4.62 -12.63
C GLN A 152 -11.26 -3.72 -12.59
N ASP A 153 -12.28 -4.12 -11.83
CA ASP A 153 -13.61 -3.53 -11.90
C ASP A 153 -13.71 -2.19 -11.15
N LYS A 154 -12.92 -2.02 -10.08
CA LYS A 154 -13.00 -0.82 -9.21
C LYS A 154 -11.84 0.14 -9.42
N LEU A 155 -10.66 -0.38 -9.75
CA LEU A 155 -9.47 0.43 -9.91
C LEU A 155 -8.97 0.50 -11.35
N HIS A 156 -9.65 -0.13 -12.32
CA HIS A 156 -9.35 -0.05 -13.75
C HIS A 156 -7.90 -0.45 -14.09
N PHE A 157 -7.38 -1.46 -13.41
CA PHE A 157 -6.14 -2.13 -13.81
C PHE A 157 -6.45 -3.23 -14.83
N GLU A 158 -5.52 -3.43 -15.76
CA GLU A 158 -5.55 -4.53 -16.72
C GLU A 158 -4.48 -5.56 -16.34
N GLU A 159 -4.84 -6.84 -16.38
CA GLU A 159 -3.88 -7.91 -16.10
C GLU A 159 -2.99 -8.12 -17.32
N VAL A 160 -1.67 -8.02 -17.12
CA VAL A 160 -0.67 -8.16 -18.20
C VAL A 160 0.09 -9.47 -18.13
N GLU A 161 0.28 -10.00 -16.93
CA GLU A 161 1.03 -11.24 -16.72
C GLU A 161 0.47 -11.99 -15.51
N ARG A 162 0.48 -13.33 -15.59
CA ARG A 162 0.19 -14.20 -14.45
C ARG A 162 1.25 -15.28 -14.35
N GLY A 163 1.99 -15.27 -13.25
CA GLY A 163 3.07 -16.21 -12.97
C GLY A 163 2.77 -17.13 -11.79
N LEU A 164 3.21 -18.38 -11.87
CA LEU A 164 3.20 -19.31 -10.73
C LEU A 164 4.47 -19.10 -9.89
N ILE A 165 4.28 -18.71 -8.64
CA ILE A 165 5.34 -18.54 -7.64
C ILE A 165 5.47 -19.84 -6.84
N LYS A 166 6.65 -20.46 -6.95
CA LYS A 166 7.00 -21.63 -6.15
C LYS A 166 7.41 -21.19 -4.77
N ARG A 167 6.86 -21.81 -3.72
CA ARG A 167 7.19 -21.49 -2.32
C ARG A 167 8.69 -21.52 -2.05
N LYS A 168 9.41 -22.45 -2.66
CA LYS A 168 10.87 -22.60 -2.50
C LYS A 168 11.68 -21.46 -3.13
N ASP A 169 11.09 -20.70 -4.04
CA ASP A 169 11.78 -19.69 -4.86
C ASP A 169 11.45 -18.25 -4.41
N LEU A 170 10.73 -18.08 -3.29
CA LEU A 170 10.27 -16.77 -2.80
C LEU A 170 11.40 -15.73 -2.68
N GLN A 171 12.50 -16.10 -2.03
CA GLN A 171 13.61 -15.17 -1.79
C GLN A 171 14.34 -14.81 -3.09
N SER A 172 14.52 -15.76 -4.02
CA SER A 172 15.09 -15.48 -5.34
C SER A 172 14.20 -14.61 -6.22
N LEU A 173 12.90 -14.55 -5.92
CA LEU A 173 11.90 -13.74 -6.62
C LEU A 173 11.68 -12.37 -5.93
N GLY A 174 12.52 -12.00 -4.96
CA GLY A 174 12.51 -10.69 -4.33
C GLY A 174 11.46 -10.49 -3.24
N PHE A 175 10.82 -11.56 -2.76
CA PHE A 175 10.01 -11.48 -1.54
C PHE A 175 10.91 -11.18 -0.33
N GLN A 176 10.39 -10.41 0.62
CA GLN A 176 11.14 -10.02 1.83
C GLN A 176 11.66 -11.23 2.61
N GLU A 177 12.78 -11.03 3.31
CA GLU A 177 13.31 -12.02 4.24
C GLU A 177 12.25 -12.34 5.30
N GLY A 178 12.03 -13.63 5.58
CA GLY A 178 10.96 -14.08 6.49
C GLY A 178 9.57 -14.16 5.86
N PHE A 179 9.40 -13.85 4.57
CA PHE A 179 8.13 -14.14 3.89
C PHE A 179 7.90 -15.66 3.80
N VAL A 180 6.81 -16.14 4.38
CA VAL A 180 6.43 -17.55 4.40
C VAL A 180 5.09 -17.74 3.72
N ALA A 181 5.04 -18.66 2.75
CA ALA A 181 3.79 -19.11 2.13
C ALA A 181 3.50 -20.57 2.49
N ALA A 182 2.23 -20.94 2.66
CA ALA A 182 1.83 -22.31 2.97
C ALA A 182 2.00 -23.27 1.77
N ARG A 183 1.85 -22.75 0.55
CA ARG A 183 1.87 -23.49 -0.72
C ARG A 183 2.31 -22.58 -1.88
N ASP A 184 2.51 -23.15 -3.06
CA ASP A 184 2.66 -22.38 -4.30
C ASP A 184 1.40 -21.56 -4.58
N PHE A 185 1.55 -20.41 -5.25
CA PHE A 185 0.46 -19.48 -5.54
C PHE A 185 0.74 -18.68 -6.80
N HIS A 186 -0.27 -18.02 -7.36
CA HIS A 186 -0.10 -17.18 -8.53
C HIS A 186 -0.01 -15.71 -8.13
N VAL A 187 0.84 -14.98 -8.85
CA VAL A 187 0.87 -13.52 -8.82
C VAL A 187 0.44 -13.01 -10.17
N SER A 188 -0.53 -12.10 -10.15
CA SER A 188 -0.96 -11.31 -11.28
C SER A 188 -0.22 -9.98 -11.26
N THR A 189 0.53 -9.69 -12.32
CA THR A 189 1.04 -8.35 -12.60
C THR A 189 -0.04 -7.62 -13.37
N MET A 190 -0.46 -6.47 -12.86
CA MET A 190 -1.50 -5.66 -13.48
C MET A 190 -1.01 -4.24 -13.65
N GLU A 191 -1.43 -3.59 -14.74
CA GLU A 191 -1.04 -2.23 -15.07
C GLU A 191 -2.24 -1.29 -15.21
N ARG A 192 -2.03 0.00 -14.95
CA ARG A 192 -2.98 1.06 -15.24
C ARG A 192 -2.26 2.27 -15.81
N LEU A 193 -2.69 2.72 -16.98
CA LEU A 193 -2.28 4.00 -17.54
C LEU A 193 -3.04 5.13 -16.83
N LEU A 194 -2.33 6.22 -16.52
CA LEU A 194 -2.87 7.36 -15.77
C LEU A 194 -3.31 8.51 -16.67
#